data_AF-A0A9E0XUG6-F1
#
_entry.id   AF-A0A9E0XUG6-F1
#
_cell.length_a   1.000
_cell.length_b   1.000
_cell.length_c   1.000
_cell.angle_alpha   90.00
_cell.angle_beta   90.00
_cell.angle_gamma   90.00
#
_symmetry.space_group_name_H-M   'P 1'
#
loop_
_entity.id
_entity.type
_entity.pdbx_description
1 polymer ?
#
loop_
_entity_poly.entity_id
_entity_poly.type
_entity_poly.pdbx_seq_one_letter_code
_entity_poly.pdbx_strand_id
1 'polypeptide(L)'
;MPRREGALTLPAIPFGSARSVPLNLTVEPGAAKPQDANGNKAGQIPFNLDPRVFEQPGTSGRTAPPPEWPWGFSPGAAPGFAPNSYPFAGPPWDGSATDLATLSPPAPAIPQISPAPTPEPARSTGLASNPWFWVSLGLAGALAGLLLSRRGAGRTPAPAPAAPYPDGETEPPDPLAEALGRVREAYRRGDGSAAREALLAWGRLRWPENPPGNLARLAGRLPPPLREHITELEKAFFSPDPIHWEREPVADALAKDWTAQAAPKRPGTAAA
;
A
#
# COMPACT_ATOMS: atom_id res chain seq x y z
N MET A 1 22.74 -9.31 11.88
CA MET A 1 23.96 -9.64 11.11
C MET A 1 23.89 -11.08 10.65
N PRO A 2 24.14 -11.36 9.36
CA PRO A 2 24.14 -12.73 8.83
C PRO A 2 25.22 -13.56 9.55
N ARG A 3 24.87 -14.78 9.97
CA ARG A 3 25.74 -15.65 10.80
C ARG A 3 26.61 -16.62 9.99
N ARG A 4 26.57 -16.58 8.66
CA ARG A 4 27.23 -17.56 7.80
C ARG A 4 27.88 -16.89 6.61
N GLU A 5 29.19 -17.07 6.51
CA GLU A 5 30.00 -16.77 5.34
C GLU A 5 29.80 -17.87 4.29
N GLY A 6 29.87 -17.52 3.01
CA GLY A 6 29.76 -18.47 1.92
C GLY A 6 29.04 -17.95 0.69
N ALA A 7 29.05 -18.78 -0.36
CA ALA A 7 28.29 -18.54 -1.58
C ALA A 7 26.85 -19.04 -1.42
N LEU A 8 25.88 -18.18 -1.72
CA LEU A 8 24.47 -18.51 -1.76
C LEU A 8 23.97 -18.33 -3.20
N THR A 9 23.57 -19.43 -3.82
CA THR A 9 22.92 -19.41 -5.14
C THR A 9 21.42 -19.48 -4.96
N LEU A 10 20.72 -18.41 -5.34
CA LEU A 10 19.27 -18.38 -5.41
C LEU A 10 18.84 -18.93 -6.78
N PRO A 11 18.00 -19.99 -6.82
CA PRO A 11 17.56 -20.59 -8.08
C PRO A 11 16.66 -19.62 -8.86
N ALA A 12 16.56 -19.85 -10.17
CA ALA A 12 15.62 -19.16 -11.04
C ALA A 12 14.18 -19.33 -10.55
N ILE A 13 13.44 -18.23 -10.41
CA ILE A 13 12.03 -18.23 -10.02
C ILE A 13 11.20 -18.03 -11.30
N PRO A 14 10.21 -18.89 -11.58
CA PRO A 14 9.33 -18.73 -12.73
C PRO A 14 8.28 -17.64 -12.49
N PHE A 15 7.99 -16.85 -13.53
CA PHE A 15 6.94 -15.82 -13.55
C PHE A 15 6.13 -15.96 -14.83
N GLY A 16 5.03 -16.71 -14.76
CA GLY A 16 4.25 -17.07 -15.95
C GLY A 16 5.08 -17.92 -16.92
N SER A 17 5.24 -17.46 -18.16
CA SER A 17 6.09 -18.10 -19.17
C SER A 17 7.56 -17.68 -19.11
N ALA A 18 7.91 -16.69 -18.28
CA ALA A 18 9.29 -16.22 -18.11
C ALA A 18 9.97 -16.87 -16.90
N ARG A 19 11.31 -16.84 -16.85
CA ARG A 19 12.12 -17.26 -15.71
C ARG A 19 13.16 -16.21 -15.38
N SER A 20 13.39 -15.95 -14.09
CA SER A 20 14.52 -15.11 -13.68
C SER A 20 15.85 -15.85 -13.87
N VAL A 21 16.93 -15.11 -14.01
CA VAL A 21 18.29 -15.66 -13.98
C VAL A 21 18.64 -16.04 -12.53
N PRO A 22 19.32 -17.18 -12.28
CA PRO A 22 19.83 -17.51 -10.96
C PRO A 22 20.76 -16.41 -10.43
N LEU A 23 20.60 -16.04 -9.16
CA LEU A 23 21.42 -15.00 -8.53
C LEU A 23 22.47 -15.64 -7.62
N ASN A 24 23.74 -15.36 -7.87
CA ASN A 24 24.84 -15.80 -7.01
C ASN A 24 25.27 -14.66 -6.09
N LEU A 25 25.18 -14.88 -4.78
CA LEU A 25 25.60 -13.94 -3.76
C LEU A 25 26.80 -14.52 -3.03
N THR A 26 27.94 -13.82 -3.07
CA THR A 26 29.11 -14.15 -2.26
C THR A 26 29.09 -13.24 -1.03
N VAL A 27 28.92 -13.83 0.15
CA VAL A 27 28.99 -13.07 1.41
C VAL A 27 30.43 -13.12 1.90
N GLU A 28 31.15 -12.01 1.72
CA GLU A 28 32.49 -11.84 2.26
C GLU A 28 32.44 -11.62 3.79
N PRO A 29 33.42 -12.15 4.54
CA PRO A 29 33.56 -11.87 5.96
C PRO A 29 33.69 -10.35 6.14
N GLY A 30 32.73 -9.76 6.85
CA GLY A 30 32.89 -8.38 7.30
C GLY A 30 34.12 -8.33 8.19
N ALA A 31 35.20 -7.70 7.71
CA ALA A 31 36.37 -7.42 8.53
C ALA A 31 35.90 -6.67 9.76
N ALA A 32 35.82 -7.36 10.90
CA ALA A 32 35.51 -6.74 12.17
C ALA A 32 36.58 -5.67 12.39
N LYS A 33 36.20 -4.39 12.31
CA LYS A 33 37.09 -3.31 12.73
C LYS A 33 37.53 -3.64 14.16
N PRO A 34 38.83 -3.66 14.47
CA PRO A 34 39.31 -3.94 15.81
C PRO A 34 38.62 -2.98 16.76
N GLN A 35 37.82 -3.56 17.64
CA GLN A 35 37.11 -2.85 18.69
C GLN A 35 38.18 -2.39 19.68
N ASP A 36 38.44 -1.09 19.66
CA ASP A 36 39.36 -0.40 20.53
C ASP A 36 39.02 -0.74 22.00
N ALA A 37 40.05 -1.11 22.76
CA ALA A 37 39.95 -1.66 24.13
C ALA A 37 39.37 -0.67 25.17
N ASN A 38 38.98 0.52 24.73
CA ASN A 38 38.27 1.49 25.54
C ASN A 38 36.79 1.30 25.23
N GLY A 39 36.05 0.62 26.12
CA GLY A 39 34.64 0.24 25.97
C GLY A 39 33.64 1.40 25.86
N ASN A 40 33.96 2.42 25.07
CA ASN A 40 33.11 3.54 24.79
C ASN A 40 32.22 3.18 23.59
N LYS A 41 30.91 3.11 23.82
CA LYS A 41 29.89 3.01 22.79
C LYS A 41 29.90 4.29 21.92
N ALA A 42 30.88 4.41 21.03
CA ALA A 42 30.91 5.43 20.00
C ALA A 42 29.97 5.02 18.86
N GLY A 43 28.68 5.29 19.06
CA GLY A 43 27.64 5.05 18.06
C GLY A 43 26.33 5.79 18.32
N GLN A 44 26.26 6.64 19.35
CA GLN A 44 25.32 7.75 19.33
C GLN A 44 25.88 8.80 18.38
N ILE A 45 25.29 8.90 17.19
CA ILE A 45 25.42 10.09 16.37
C ILE A 45 24.71 11.20 17.16
N PRO A 46 25.40 12.22 17.71
CA PRO A 46 24.72 13.33 18.31
C PRO A 46 24.07 14.14 17.19
N PHE A 47 22.77 14.00 17.01
CA PHE A 47 21.97 15.06 16.37
C PHE A 47 21.93 16.25 17.32
N ASN A 48 23.03 17.01 17.37
CA ASN A 48 23.08 18.30 18.03
C ASN A 48 22.63 19.34 17.00
N LEU A 49 21.32 19.57 16.93
CA LEU A 49 20.75 20.70 16.20
C LEU A 49 21.06 21.95 17.01
N ASP A 50 22.02 22.73 16.51
CA ASP A 50 22.35 24.06 17.03
C ASP A 50 21.16 25.01 16.78
N PRO A 51 20.46 25.52 17.82
CA PRO A 51 19.26 26.35 17.64
C PRO A 51 19.57 27.83 17.33
N ARG A 52 20.81 28.19 16.93
CA ARG A 52 21.23 29.60 16.80
C ARG A 52 21.62 30.09 15.42
N VAL A 53 21.33 29.35 14.34
CA VAL A 53 21.63 29.80 12.96
C VAL A 53 20.37 30.37 12.27
N PHE A 54 19.63 31.25 12.96
CA PHE A 54 18.57 32.06 12.37
C PHE A 54 18.63 33.50 12.90
N GLU A 55 19.76 34.18 12.67
CA GLU A 55 19.78 35.64 12.57
C GLU A 55 19.79 36.01 11.09
N GLN A 56 18.62 36.33 10.55
CA GLN A 56 18.49 37.05 9.28
C GLN A 56 18.63 38.56 9.57
N PRO A 57 19.60 39.27 8.97
CA PRO A 57 19.55 40.72 8.94
C PRO A 57 18.43 41.16 8.00
N GLY A 58 17.63 42.11 8.49
CA GLY A 58 16.44 42.60 7.82
C GLY A 58 16.69 43.13 6.41
N THR A 59 15.80 42.76 5.49
CA THR A 59 15.62 43.44 4.21
C THR A 59 14.16 43.85 4.09
N SER A 60 13.92 45.13 4.35
CA SER A 60 12.67 45.82 4.08
C SER A 60 12.41 45.88 2.58
N GLY A 61 11.16 45.60 2.19
CA GLY A 61 10.49 46.24 1.06
C GLY A 61 11.06 45.97 -0.33
N ARG A 62 10.74 44.81 -0.91
CA ARG A 62 10.61 44.69 -2.37
C ARG A 62 9.60 43.61 -2.71
N THR A 63 8.43 44.02 -3.19
CA THR A 63 7.40 43.17 -3.77
C THR A 63 8.00 42.47 -4.99
N ALA A 64 8.38 41.20 -4.84
CA ALA A 64 8.74 40.34 -5.97
C ALA A 64 7.44 39.87 -6.65
N PRO A 65 7.33 39.90 -7.99
CA PRO A 65 6.22 39.28 -8.68
C PRO A 65 6.25 37.76 -8.45
N PRO A 66 5.08 37.10 -8.45
CA PRO A 66 4.99 35.66 -8.21
C PRO A 66 5.77 34.87 -9.27
N PRO A 67 6.38 33.72 -8.91
CA PRO A 67 7.01 32.84 -9.88
C PRO A 67 5.94 32.31 -10.84
N GLU A 68 6.12 32.63 -12.12
CA GLU A 68 5.38 32.05 -13.23
C GLU A 68 5.75 30.57 -13.36
N TRP A 69 4.85 29.69 -12.90
CA TRP A 69 4.97 28.26 -13.15
C TRP A 69 4.47 27.99 -14.59
N PRO A 70 5.25 27.33 -15.47
CA PRO A 70 4.92 27.18 -16.89
C PRO A 70 3.91 26.05 -17.15
N TRP A 71 2.79 26.02 -16.43
CA TRP A 71 1.67 25.12 -16.70
C TRP A 71 0.53 25.89 -17.36
N GLY A 72 0.81 26.51 -18.51
CA GLY A 72 -0.18 27.10 -19.39
C GLY A 72 -0.95 26.01 -20.15
N PHE A 73 -1.94 25.40 -19.52
CA PHE A 73 -3.01 24.72 -20.27
C PHE A 73 -4.00 25.78 -20.77
N SER A 74 -3.76 26.30 -21.97
CA SER A 74 -4.78 27.03 -22.73
C SER A 74 -5.76 26.03 -23.36
N PRO A 75 -7.05 26.06 -23.02
CA PRO A 75 -8.05 25.30 -23.75
C PRO A 75 -8.51 26.13 -24.94
N GLY A 76 -7.98 25.86 -26.13
CA GLY A 76 -8.53 26.48 -27.35
C GLY A 76 -7.53 26.68 -28.47
N ALA A 77 -7.14 25.60 -29.14
CA ALA A 77 -6.86 25.55 -30.56
C ALA A 77 -6.44 24.10 -30.87
N ALA A 78 -7.23 23.41 -31.68
CA ALA A 78 -6.81 22.15 -32.27
C ALA A 78 -6.01 22.46 -33.55
N PRO A 79 -4.69 22.22 -33.61
CA PRO A 79 -4.03 22.05 -34.89
C PRO A 79 -4.21 20.59 -35.32
N GLY A 80 -4.65 20.41 -36.57
CA GLY A 80 -4.79 19.09 -37.18
C GLY A 80 -3.49 18.30 -37.10
N PHE A 81 -3.54 17.17 -36.41
CA PHE A 81 -2.51 16.15 -36.50
C PHE A 81 -2.70 15.39 -37.81
N ALA A 82 -1.80 15.65 -38.75
CA ALA A 82 -1.52 14.73 -39.85
C ALA A 82 -0.97 13.40 -39.29
N PRO A 83 -1.23 12.26 -39.95
CA PRO A 83 -0.71 10.96 -39.52
C PRO A 83 0.82 10.93 -39.66
N ASN A 84 1.51 10.94 -38.52
CA ASN A 84 2.95 10.85 -38.49
C ASN A 84 3.38 9.38 -38.71
N SER A 85 3.66 9.05 -39.96
CA SER A 85 4.40 7.85 -40.35
C SER A 85 5.83 7.98 -39.85
N TYR A 86 6.16 7.34 -38.73
CA TYR A 86 7.55 7.16 -38.31
C TYR A 86 8.14 5.94 -39.03
N PRO A 87 9.13 6.09 -39.92
CA PRO A 87 9.96 4.97 -40.33
C PRO A 87 10.88 4.60 -39.16
N PHE A 88 10.63 3.45 -38.56
CA PHE A 88 11.53 2.84 -37.59
C PHE A 88 12.78 2.36 -38.35
N ALA A 89 13.79 3.23 -38.46
CA ALA A 89 15.14 2.85 -38.84
C ALA A 89 15.81 2.19 -37.64
N GLY A 90 15.83 0.85 -37.64
CA GLY A 90 16.58 0.07 -36.66
C GLY A 90 18.08 0.33 -36.75
N PRO A 91 18.83 0.14 -35.64
CA PRO A 91 20.29 0.29 -35.66
C PRO A 91 20.94 -0.80 -36.52
N PRO A 92 22.00 -0.47 -37.29
CA PRO A 92 22.80 -1.45 -38.01
C PRO A 92 23.66 -2.22 -37.00
N TRP A 93 23.30 -3.47 -36.74
CA TRP A 93 24.21 -4.43 -36.13
C TRP A 93 25.06 -4.99 -37.26
N ASP A 94 26.24 -4.41 -37.44
CA ASP A 94 27.23 -4.94 -38.36
C ASP A 94 27.70 -6.31 -37.86
N GLY A 95 27.54 -7.31 -38.72
CA GLY A 95 28.00 -8.66 -38.50
C GLY A 95 29.53 -8.69 -38.36
N SER A 96 30.00 -8.92 -37.14
CA SER A 96 31.33 -9.50 -36.91
C SER A 96 31.13 -10.90 -36.36
N ALA A 97 31.03 -11.85 -37.29
CA ALA A 97 31.20 -13.26 -37.03
C ALA A 97 32.62 -13.48 -36.48
N THR A 98 32.73 -13.62 -35.16
CA THR A 98 33.94 -14.15 -34.55
C THR A 98 33.74 -15.66 -34.42
N ASP A 99 34.35 -16.35 -35.36
CA ASP A 99 34.61 -17.77 -35.39
C ASP A 99 35.40 -18.16 -34.13
N LEU A 100 34.75 -18.80 -33.15
CA LEU A 100 35.40 -19.45 -32.01
C LEU A 100 34.70 -20.78 -31.71
N ALA A 101 35.25 -21.82 -32.34
CA ALA A 101 35.49 -23.13 -31.77
C ALA A 101 34.33 -23.80 -31.02
N THR A 102 33.66 -24.68 -31.75
CA THR A 102 32.99 -25.89 -31.28
C THR A 102 33.83 -26.63 -30.23
N LEU A 103 33.58 -26.37 -28.95
CA LEU A 103 33.85 -27.31 -27.87
C LEU A 103 32.58 -28.13 -27.65
N SER A 104 32.59 -29.34 -28.23
CA SER A 104 31.56 -30.36 -28.03
C SER A 104 31.43 -30.67 -26.53
N PRO A 105 30.28 -30.45 -25.89
CA PRO A 105 30.10 -30.82 -24.49
C PRO A 105 30.14 -32.35 -24.35
N PRO A 106 30.83 -32.89 -23.33
CA PRO A 106 30.79 -34.32 -23.05
C PRO A 106 29.35 -34.77 -22.77
N ALA A 107 28.95 -35.86 -23.40
CA ALA A 107 27.63 -36.45 -23.25
C ALA A 107 27.29 -36.64 -21.75
N PRO A 108 26.14 -36.16 -21.26
CA PRO A 108 25.72 -36.43 -19.90
C PRO A 108 25.51 -37.95 -19.74
N ALA A 109 26.20 -38.54 -18.77
CA ALA A 109 25.97 -39.91 -18.35
C ALA A 109 24.47 -40.08 -18.05
N ILE A 110 23.82 -40.95 -18.81
CA ILE A 110 22.42 -41.34 -18.59
C ILE A 110 22.36 -42.01 -17.22
N PRO A 111 21.65 -41.45 -16.22
CA PRO A 111 21.51 -42.11 -14.94
C PRO A 111 20.82 -43.46 -15.15
N GLN A 112 21.45 -44.53 -14.64
CA GLN A 112 20.85 -45.86 -14.61
C GLN A 112 19.48 -45.80 -13.93
N ILE A 113 18.44 -46.13 -14.70
CA ILE A 113 17.08 -46.30 -14.21
C ILE A 113 17.08 -47.56 -13.36
N SER A 114 17.07 -47.39 -12.03
CA SER A 114 16.79 -48.49 -11.11
C SER A 114 15.36 -49.00 -11.37
N PRO A 115 15.13 -50.33 -11.35
CA PRO A 115 13.83 -50.90 -11.66
C PRO A 115 12.74 -50.36 -10.72
N ALA A 116 11.60 -50.05 -11.33
CA ALA A 116 10.45 -49.46 -10.67
C ALA A 116 10.03 -50.28 -9.43
N PRO A 117 9.88 -49.66 -8.25
CA PRO A 117 9.29 -50.33 -7.10
C PRO A 117 7.83 -50.67 -7.42
N THR A 118 7.48 -51.93 -7.19
CA THR A 118 6.11 -52.44 -7.22
C THR A 118 5.17 -51.47 -6.48
N PRO A 119 4.02 -51.07 -7.06
CA PRO A 119 3.08 -50.17 -6.41
C PRO A 119 2.51 -50.86 -5.16
N GLU A 120 3.08 -50.50 -4.01
CA GLU A 120 2.55 -50.86 -2.70
C GLU A 120 1.17 -50.17 -2.55
N PRO A 121 0.12 -50.88 -2.13
CA PRO A 121 -1.20 -50.29 -1.96
C PRO A 121 -1.11 -49.10 -1.00
N ALA A 122 -1.53 -47.93 -1.48
CA ALA A 122 -1.55 -46.69 -0.73
C ALA A 122 -2.34 -46.90 0.58
N ARG A 123 -1.60 -47.07 1.69
CA ARG A 123 -2.17 -47.13 3.02
C ARG A 123 -2.80 -45.78 3.28
N SER A 124 -4.13 -45.73 3.30
CA SER A 124 -4.89 -44.54 3.64
C SER A 124 -4.50 -44.13 5.07
N THR A 125 -3.63 -43.14 5.18
CA THR A 125 -3.26 -42.54 6.46
C THR A 125 -4.52 -41.95 7.08
N GLY A 126 -4.99 -42.57 8.16
CA GLY A 126 -6.22 -42.19 8.84
C GLY A 126 -6.22 -40.70 9.15
N LEU A 127 -7.23 -39.98 8.65
CA LEU A 127 -7.45 -38.56 8.89
C LEU A 127 -7.49 -38.18 10.38
N ALA A 128 -7.63 -39.15 11.28
CA ALA A 128 -7.70 -38.96 12.72
C ALA A 128 -6.37 -38.52 13.38
N SER A 129 -5.21 -38.68 12.74
CA SER A 129 -3.91 -38.37 13.37
C SER A 129 -3.16 -37.16 12.80
N ASN A 130 -3.76 -36.39 11.88
CA ASN A 130 -3.10 -35.19 11.38
C ASN A 130 -3.38 -33.99 12.31
N PRO A 131 -2.38 -33.51 13.10
CA PRO A 131 -2.60 -32.38 14.02
C PRO A 131 -3.05 -31.11 13.29
N TRP A 132 -2.71 -30.95 12.01
CA TRP A 132 -3.15 -29.82 11.18
C TRP A 132 -4.66 -29.80 10.92
N PHE A 133 -5.34 -30.94 11.01
CA PHE A 133 -6.79 -31.02 10.91
C PHE A 133 -7.45 -30.24 12.05
N TRP A 134 -6.98 -30.43 13.28
CA TRP A 134 -7.51 -29.72 14.45
C TRP A 134 -7.22 -28.22 14.42
N VAL A 135 -6.07 -27.82 13.89
CA VAL A 135 -5.75 -26.39 13.67
C VAL A 135 -6.71 -25.78 12.65
N SER A 136 -6.95 -26.48 11.53
CA SER A 136 -7.88 -26.03 10.49
C SER A 136 -9.31 -25.94 11.02
N LEU A 137 -9.73 -26.91 11.82
CA LEU A 137 -11.06 -26.94 12.42
C LEU A 137 -11.26 -25.82 13.45
N GLY A 138 -10.24 -25.56 14.28
CA GLY A 138 -10.24 -24.43 15.23
C GLY A 138 -10.29 -23.07 14.52
N LEU A 139 -9.51 -22.92 13.44
CA LEU A 139 -9.49 -21.69 12.64
C LEU A 139 -10.83 -21.47 11.91
N ALA A 140 -11.41 -22.52 11.33
CA ALA A 140 -12.72 -22.46 10.69
C ALA A 140 -13.82 -22.07 11.71
N GLY A 141 -13.77 -22.64 12.92
CA GLY A 141 -14.68 -22.28 14.02
C GLY A 141 -14.53 -20.82 14.45
N ALA A 142 -13.28 -20.33 14.60
CA ALA A 142 -13.02 -18.94 14.95
C ALA A 142 -13.50 -17.95 13.87
N LEU A 143 -13.27 -18.26 12.60
CA LEU A 143 -13.76 -17.46 11.46
C LEU A 143 -15.29 -17.45 11.40
N ALA A 144 -15.94 -18.61 11.57
CA ALA A 144 -17.39 -18.68 11.63
C ALA A 144 -17.95 -17.86 12.81
N GLY A 145 -17.37 -17.98 14.00
CA GLY A 145 -17.74 -17.19 15.17
C GLY A 145 -17.58 -15.68 14.92
N LEU A 146 -16.48 -15.26 14.31
CA LEU A 146 -16.24 -13.86 13.95
C LEU A 146 -17.29 -13.35 12.95
N LEU A 147 -17.62 -14.12 11.90
CA LEU A 147 -18.63 -13.74 10.92
C LEU A 147 -20.05 -13.67 11.52
N LEU A 148 -20.40 -14.59 12.42
CA LEU A 148 -21.69 -14.56 13.13
C LEU A 148 -21.76 -13.38 14.13
N SER A 149 -20.66 -13.04 14.79
CA SER A 149 -20.62 -11.88 15.69
C SER A 149 -20.85 -10.55 14.96
N ARG A 150 -20.34 -10.42 13.73
CA ARG A 150 -20.58 -9.24 12.88
C ARG A 150 -22.02 -9.17 12.36
N ARG A 151 -22.72 -10.30 12.24
CA ARG A 151 -24.15 -10.35 11.88
C ARG A 151 -25.08 -10.07 13.06
N GLY A 152 -24.65 -10.31 14.30
CA GLY A 152 -25.47 -10.13 15.50
C GLY A 152 -25.64 -8.67 15.95
N ALA A 153 -24.73 -7.76 15.58
CA ALA A 153 -24.77 -6.36 15.99
C ALA A 153 -25.86 -5.52 15.29
N GLY A 154 -26.58 -6.10 14.31
CA GLY A 154 -27.70 -5.46 13.61
C GLY A 154 -29.08 -5.85 14.11
N ARG A 155 -29.21 -6.54 15.25
CA ARG A 155 -30.53 -6.78 15.86
C ARG A 155 -31.00 -5.49 16.54
N THR A 156 -31.67 -4.66 15.75
CA THR A 156 -32.57 -3.62 16.24
C THR A 156 -33.47 -4.24 17.31
N PRO A 157 -33.52 -3.69 18.53
CA PRO A 157 -34.45 -4.15 19.56
C PRO A 157 -35.86 -4.19 18.98
N ALA A 158 -36.57 -5.29 19.24
CA ALA A 158 -37.98 -5.40 18.91
C ALA A 158 -38.72 -4.16 19.44
N PRO A 159 -39.61 -3.55 18.65
CA PRO A 159 -40.27 -2.31 19.02
C PRO A 159 -41.02 -2.51 20.33
N ALA A 160 -40.56 -1.80 21.37
CA ALA A 160 -41.29 -1.71 22.62
C ALA A 160 -42.69 -1.13 22.33
N PRO A 161 -43.73 -1.60 23.03
CA PRO A 161 -45.11 -1.16 22.82
C PRO A 161 -45.20 0.36 22.94
N ALA A 162 -45.75 0.97 21.89
CA ALA A 162 -46.03 2.38 21.66
C ALA A 162 -45.91 3.27 22.91
N ALA A 163 -44.69 3.78 23.14
CA ALA A 163 -44.54 5.03 23.87
C ALA A 163 -45.14 6.15 23.00
N PRO A 164 -45.72 7.20 23.61
CA PRO A 164 -46.29 8.34 22.91
C PRO A 164 -45.30 8.85 21.86
N TYR A 165 -45.74 8.95 20.60
CA TYR A 165 -44.92 9.46 19.51
C TYR A 165 -44.31 10.81 19.94
N PRO A 166 -42.99 10.92 20.12
CA PRO A 166 -42.37 12.22 20.11
C PRO A 166 -42.48 12.71 18.67
N ASP A 167 -43.29 13.73 18.42
CA ASP A 167 -43.50 14.39 17.13
C ASP A 167 -42.23 15.13 16.62
N GLY A 168 -41.03 14.67 17.00
CA GLY A 168 -39.78 15.07 16.39
C GLY A 168 -39.51 14.16 15.21
N GLU A 169 -39.93 14.57 14.01
CA GLU A 169 -39.42 14.06 12.73
C GLU A 169 -37.90 14.08 12.79
N THR A 170 -37.32 12.94 13.18
CA THR A 170 -35.88 12.76 13.22
C THR A 170 -35.49 12.57 11.76
N GLU A 171 -35.04 13.67 11.15
CA GLU A 171 -34.53 13.66 9.78
C GLU A 171 -33.58 12.46 9.62
N PRO A 172 -33.76 11.62 8.58
CA PRO A 172 -32.96 10.42 8.41
C PRO A 172 -31.47 10.77 8.50
N PRO A 173 -30.69 10.04 9.30
CA PRO A 173 -29.31 10.39 9.57
C PRO A 173 -28.52 10.47 8.25
N ASP A 174 -27.72 11.52 8.11
CA ASP A 174 -26.88 11.73 6.93
C ASP A 174 -25.98 10.50 6.70
N PRO A 175 -26.13 9.78 5.57
CA PRO A 175 -25.36 8.57 5.30
C PRO A 175 -23.85 8.84 5.25
N LEU A 176 -23.44 10.05 4.90
CA LEU A 176 -22.03 10.45 4.87
C LEU A 176 -21.45 10.55 6.29
N ALA A 177 -22.24 11.13 7.20
CA ALA A 177 -21.88 11.22 8.62
C ALA A 177 -21.77 9.82 9.26
N GLU A 178 -22.67 8.91 8.92
CA GLU A 178 -22.60 7.52 9.36
C GLU A 178 -21.32 6.82 8.86
N ALA A 179 -20.99 7.00 7.57
CA ALA A 179 -19.78 6.43 6.99
C ALA A 179 -18.50 6.99 7.66
N LEU A 180 -18.44 8.29 7.96
CA LEU A 180 -17.35 8.89 8.74
C LEU A 180 -17.27 8.32 10.16
N GLY A 181 -18.41 8.08 10.81
CA GLY A 181 -18.47 7.39 12.11
C GLY A 181 -17.81 6.01 12.07
N ARG A 182 -18.05 5.23 11.00
CA ARG A 182 -17.39 3.93 10.80
C ARG A 182 -15.88 4.05 10.60
N VAL A 183 -15.41 5.09 9.89
CA VAL A 183 -13.96 5.36 9.76
C VAL A 183 -13.35 5.65 11.13
N ARG A 184 -13.96 6.53 11.94
CA ARG A 184 -13.48 6.83 13.30
C ARG A 184 -13.40 5.59 14.18
N GLU A 185 -14.43 4.77 14.15
CA GLU A 185 -14.48 3.53 14.94
C GLU A 185 -13.35 2.56 14.53
N ALA A 186 -13.11 2.39 13.23
CA ALA A 186 -12.04 1.53 12.75
C ALA A 186 -10.65 2.01 13.17
N TYR A 187 -10.38 3.32 13.10
CA TYR A 187 -9.14 3.92 13.59
C TYR A 187 -8.97 3.71 15.11
N ARG A 188 -10.03 3.94 15.89
CA ARG A 188 -10.00 3.74 17.36
C ARG A 188 -9.69 2.31 17.75
N ARG A 189 -10.15 1.35 16.95
CA ARG A 189 -9.88 -0.08 17.15
C ARG A 189 -8.51 -0.54 16.63
N GLY A 190 -7.77 0.32 15.91
CA GLY A 190 -6.55 -0.07 15.22
C GLY A 190 -6.80 -1.12 14.13
N ASP A 191 -8.01 -1.18 13.56
CA ASP A 191 -8.38 -2.17 12.54
C ASP A 191 -8.18 -1.56 11.14
N GLY A 192 -7.00 -1.80 10.57
CA GLY A 192 -6.63 -1.25 9.27
C GLY A 192 -7.58 -1.71 8.16
N SER A 193 -7.95 -2.99 8.14
CA SER A 193 -8.88 -3.54 7.14
C SER A 193 -10.25 -2.89 7.22
N ALA A 194 -10.81 -2.74 8.42
CA ALA A 194 -12.06 -2.02 8.62
C ALA A 194 -11.95 -0.54 8.23
N ALA A 195 -10.81 0.10 8.51
CA ALA A 195 -10.58 1.50 8.15
C ALA A 195 -10.57 1.69 6.62
N ARG A 196 -9.89 0.78 5.91
CA ARG A 196 -9.89 0.74 4.44
C ARG A 196 -11.30 0.58 3.87
N GLU A 197 -12.06 -0.40 4.35
CA GLU A 197 -13.43 -0.63 3.88
C GLU A 197 -14.33 0.57 4.13
N ALA A 198 -14.26 1.16 5.33
CA ALA A 198 -15.03 2.33 5.71
C ALA A 198 -14.68 3.56 4.85
N LEU A 199 -13.39 3.79 4.57
CA LEU A 199 -12.93 4.88 3.69
C LEU A 199 -13.43 4.71 2.25
N LEU A 200 -13.43 3.48 1.73
CA LEU A 200 -13.96 3.22 0.38
C LEU A 200 -15.48 3.33 0.33
N ALA A 201 -16.19 2.89 1.37
CA ALA A 201 -17.63 3.09 1.49
C ALA A 201 -17.98 4.58 1.53
N TRP A 202 -17.26 5.37 2.33
CA TRP A 202 -17.37 6.83 2.33
C TRP A 202 -17.08 7.45 0.96
N GLY A 203 -16.02 6.99 0.28
CA GLY A 203 -15.69 7.46 -1.07
C GLY A 203 -16.76 7.15 -2.11
N ARG A 204 -17.47 6.02 -2.01
CA ARG A 204 -18.60 5.69 -2.91
C ARG A 204 -19.78 6.64 -2.73
N LEU A 205 -20.06 7.05 -1.48
CA LEU A 205 -21.10 8.04 -1.20
C LEU A 205 -20.72 9.43 -1.73
N ARG A 206 -19.44 9.80 -1.63
CA ARG A 206 -18.95 11.11 -2.07
C ARG A 206 -18.84 11.26 -3.59
N TRP A 207 -18.56 10.18 -4.32
CA TRP A 207 -18.40 10.19 -5.78
C TRP A 207 -19.22 9.07 -6.43
N PRO A 208 -20.57 9.17 -6.42
CA PRO A 208 -21.43 8.10 -6.90
C PRO A 208 -21.25 7.79 -8.40
N GLU A 209 -20.93 8.78 -9.23
CA GLU A 209 -20.73 8.61 -10.68
C GLU A 209 -19.41 7.89 -11.01
N ASN A 210 -18.40 8.05 -10.18
CA ASN A 210 -17.09 7.46 -10.39
C ASN A 210 -16.48 7.03 -9.05
N PRO A 211 -16.95 5.94 -8.42
CA PRO A 211 -16.50 5.58 -7.08
C PRO A 211 -15.03 5.11 -7.09
N PRO A 212 -14.23 5.48 -6.08
CA PRO A 212 -12.86 4.99 -5.95
C PRO A 212 -12.86 3.48 -5.61
N GLY A 213 -12.15 2.69 -6.41
CA GLY A 213 -12.05 1.24 -6.22
C GLY A 213 -10.99 0.79 -5.20
N ASN A 214 -10.05 1.67 -4.84
CA ASN A 214 -8.96 1.40 -3.90
C ASN A 214 -8.46 2.69 -3.21
N LEU A 215 -7.58 2.54 -2.21
CA LEU A 215 -7.07 3.65 -1.40
C LEU A 215 -6.22 4.60 -2.24
N ALA A 216 -5.34 4.12 -3.12
CA ALA A 216 -4.58 4.97 -4.03
C ALA A 216 -5.46 5.92 -4.87
N ARG A 217 -6.56 5.43 -5.45
CA ARG A 217 -7.52 6.25 -6.20
C ARG A 217 -8.26 7.25 -5.32
N LEU A 218 -8.56 6.88 -4.08
CA LEU A 218 -9.16 7.77 -3.10
C LEU A 218 -8.19 8.90 -2.72
N ALA A 219 -6.93 8.56 -2.42
CA ALA A 219 -5.87 9.49 -2.07
C ALA A 219 -5.60 10.51 -3.19
N GLY A 220 -5.63 10.07 -4.45
CA GLY A 220 -5.45 10.96 -5.62
C GLY A 220 -6.52 12.04 -5.77
N ARG A 221 -7.70 11.86 -5.16
CA ARG A 221 -8.81 12.83 -5.20
C ARG A 221 -8.84 13.78 -4.01
N LEU A 222 -8.06 13.47 -2.97
CA LEU A 222 -8.04 14.25 -1.74
C LEU A 222 -6.89 15.25 -1.76
N PRO A 223 -7.07 16.45 -1.18
CA PRO A 223 -6.00 17.41 -1.01
C PRO A 223 -4.99 16.93 0.05
N PRO A 224 -3.75 17.46 0.06
CA PRO A 224 -2.87 17.36 1.22
C PRO A 224 -3.50 18.09 2.44
N PRO A 225 -3.33 17.60 3.68
CA PRO A 225 -2.53 16.44 4.11
C PRO A 225 -3.27 15.09 4.05
N LEU A 226 -4.59 15.08 3.80
CA LEU A 226 -5.41 13.86 3.79
C LEU A 226 -4.87 12.75 2.88
N ARG A 227 -4.33 13.14 1.72
CA ARG A 227 -3.66 12.22 0.78
C ARG A 227 -2.54 11.44 1.44
N GLU A 228 -1.72 12.10 2.26
CA GLU A 228 -0.53 11.52 2.89
C GLU A 228 -0.94 10.47 3.91
N HIS A 229 -1.90 10.79 4.79
CA HIS A 229 -2.41 9.84 5.77
C HIS A 229 -3.04 8.59 5.15
N ILE A 230 -3.81 8.73 4.06
CA ILE A 230 -4.37 7.56 3.37
C ILE A 230 -3.27 6.73 2.70
N THR A 231 -2.22 7.40 2.21
CA THR A 231 -1.05 6.71 1.64
C THR A 231 -0.26 5.97 2.72
N GLU A 232 -0.14 6.52 3.93
CA GLU A 232 0.48 5.85 5.08
C GLU A 232 -0.32 4.62 5.52
N LEU A 233 -1.65 4.73 5.60
CA LEU A 233 -2.53 3.58 5.84
C LEU A 233 -2.33 2.51 4.76
N GLU A 234 -2.28 2.88 3.48
CA GLU A 234 -2.04 1.92 2.40
C GLU A 234 -0.67 1.24 2.52
N LYS A 235 0.39 2.01 2.82
CA LYS A 235 1.74 1.48 3.07
C LYS A 235 1.76 0.47 4.23
N ALA A 236 0.98 0.70 5.29
CA ALA A 236 0.91 -0.20 6.44
C ALA A 236 0.43 -1.63 6.08
N PHE A 237 -0.32 -1.80 4.98
CA PHE A 237 -0.73 -3.13 4.50
C PHE A 237 0.36 -3.90 3.75
N PHE A 238 1.32 -3.19 3.15
CA PHE A 238 2.34 -3.78 2.29
C PHE A 238 3.73 -3.79 2.94
N SER A 239 3.90 -3.05 4.04
CA SER A 239 5.15 -2.99 4.79
C SER A 239 5.26 -4.18 5.75
N PRO A 240 6.43 -4.85 5.81
CA PRO A 240 6.71 -5.82 6.87
C PRO A 240 6.92 -5.12 8.23
N ASP A 241 7.34 -3.85 8.21
CA ASP A 241 7.54 -3.06 9.42
C ASP A 241 6.22 -2.45 9.89
N PRO A 242 5.93 -2.46 11.21
CA PRO A 242 4.72 -1.85 11.76
C PRO A 242 4.77 -0.33 11.55
N ILE A 243 3.88 0.18 10.71
CA ILE A 243 3.66 1.62 10.49
C ILE A 243 2.52 2.06 11.40
N HIS A 244 2.75 3.11 12.19
CA HIS A 244 1.75 3.70 13.09
C HIS A 244 0.78 4.62 12.35
N TRP A 245 -0.07 4.04 11.51
CA TRP A 245 -1.08 4.77 10.73
C TRP A 245 -2.22 5.34 11.60
N GLU A 246 -2.38 4.86 12.84
CA GLU A 246 -3.43 5.23 13.77
C GLU A 246 -3.27 6.59 14.44
N ARG A 247 -2.09 7.22 14.32
CA ARG A 247 -1.74 8.44 15.09
C ARG A 247 -2.55 9.67 14.71
N GLU A 248 -3.00 9.76 13.47
CA GLU A 248 -3.76 10.91 12.98
C GLU A 248 -5.07 10.44 12.32
N PRO A 249 -6.21 10.60 12.99
CA PRO A 249 -7.48 10.07 12.49
C PRO A 249 -7.93 10.85 11.26
N VAL A 250 -7.77 10.22 10.10
CA VAL A 250 -8.20 10.72 8.77
C VAL A 250 -9.64 11.21 8.78
N ALA A 251 -10.51 10.61 9.60
CA ALA A 251 -11.91 10.99 9.70
C ALA A 251 -12.15 12.45 10.14
N ASP A 252 -11.31 13.02 11.00
CA ASP A 252 -11.51 14.39 11.48
C ASP A 252 -11.06 15.41 10.44
N ALA A 253 -9.96 15.13 9.74
CA ALA A 253 -9.55 15.91 8.59
C ALA A 253 -10.59 15.83 7.45
N LEU A 254 -11.20 14.66 7.22
CA LEU A 254 -12.28 14.48 6.24
C LEU A 254 -13.53 15.28 6.62
N ALA A 255 -13.92 15.27 7.89
CA ALA A 255 -15.06 16.02 8.39
C ALA A 255 -14.84 17.53 8.24
N LYS A 256 -13.63 18.02 8.52
CA LYS A 256 -13.27 19.42 8.36
C LYS A 256 -13.34 19.86 6.90
N ASP A 257 -12.74 19.11 6.00
CA ASP A 257 -12.78 19.37 4.55
C ASP A 257 -14.21 19.34 4.00
N TRP A 258 -15.05 18.45 4.53
CA TRP A 258 -16.45 18.39 4.17
C TRP A 258 -17.21 19.65 4.57
N THR A 259 -17.08 20.08 5.83
CA THR A 259 -17.74 21.30 6.31
C THR A 259 -17.27 22.54 5.55
N ALA A 260 -15.99 22.59 5.14
CA ALA A 260 -15.46 23.68 4.33
C ALA A 260 -16.04 23.70 2.90
N GLN A 261 -16.31 22.54 2.30
CA GLN A 261 -16.89 22.44 0.96
C GLN A 261 -18.40 22.64 0.93
N ALA A 262 -19.11 22.22 1.98
CA ALA A 262 -20.55 22.43 2.11
C ALA A 262 -20.91 23.90 2.36
N ALA A 263 -19.95 24.74 2.74
CA ALA A 263 -20.16 26.17 2.89
C ALA A 263 -20.62 26.76 1.54
N PRO A 264 -21.86 27.27 1.44
CA PRO A 264 -22.37 27.82 0.18
C PRO A 264 -21.43 28.93 -0.26
N LYS A 265 -20.91 28.81 -1.48
CA LYS A 265 -20.08 29.81 -2.12
C LYS A 265 -20.90 31.09 -2.15
N ARG A 266 -20.71 31.98 -1.16
CA ARG A 266 -21.50 33.21 -1.05
C ARG A 266 -21.40 33.90 -2.41
N PRO A 267 -22.53 34.11 -3.11
CA PRO A 267 -22.50 34.79 -4.39
C PRO A 267 -21.81 36.12 -4.14
N GLY A 268 -20.71 36.34 -4.84
CA GLY A 268 -19.83 37.48 -4.61
C GLY A 268 -20.69 38.74 -4.54
N THR A 269 -20.51 39.49 -3.45
CA THR A 269 -21.06 40.82 -3.27
C THR A 269 -20.69 41.61 -4.53
N ALA A 270 -21.64 41.76 -5.44
CA ALA A 270 -21.45 42.57 -6.63
C ALA A 270 -21.18 43.99 -6.13
N ALA A 271 -19.94 44.45 -6.30
CA ALA A 271 -19.56 45.81 -5.99
C ALA A 271 -20.36 46.73 -6.92
N ALA A 272 -21.16 47.61 -6.31
CA ALA A 272 -21.88 48.70 -6.95
C ALA A 272 -20.97 49.92 -7.10
#